data_AF-A0A6A5KGH8-F1
#
_entry.id   AF-A0A6A5KGH8-F1
#
_cell.length_a   1.000
_cell.length_b   1.000
_cell.length_c   1.000
_cell.angle_alpha   90.00
_cell.angle_beta   90.00
_cell.angle_gamma   90.00
#
_symmetry.space_group_name_H-M   'P 1'
#
loop_
_entity.id
_entity.type
_entity.pdbx_description
1 polymer ?
#
loop_
_entity_poly.entity_id
_entity_poly.type
_entity_poly.pdbx_seq_one_letter_code
_entity_poly.pdbx_strand_id
1 'polypeptide(L)'
;MDSVKRLTGDISAVHQTAEKTAKLNPFPQRSFLDDFCGRLNQNLKEPTSDIVDGELSESKDFVQILIGPTNEISTLAKQSVWNRPYWRDPRRGINHFDMNEDGIWELRHPGLDEIESEDFVFVAEYLESGDFGYRRPQGGEDMEEAVAQCMSAWFAAERLDMSDLMDYIVEKLQKRIEPAMYDVMVFACQIYNSPDTGLPSYQWLKDYLATSIAENYWIYLSDDHLSSSFIEKLQLFPELERDIYMRRLVALEQRLEPEDDDQNEGDAEMS
;
A
#
# COMPACT_ATOMS: atom_id res chain seq x y z
N MET A 1 -27.97 42.67 32.71
CA MET A 1 -29.21 43.38 33.09
C MET A 1 -29.95 43.68 31.80
N ASP A 2 -31.27 43.43 31.81
CA ASP A 2 -32.26 43.60 30.74
C ASP A 2 -32.24 42.59 29.58
N SER A 3 -33.36 42.01 29.13
CA SER A 3 -34.74 41.97 29.63
C SER A 3 -35.47 40.82 28.92
N VAL A 4 -36.05 39.90 29.67
CA VAL A 4 -36.86 38.77 29.19
C VAL A 4 -38.33 39.20 29.21
N LYS A 5 -39.03 39.12 28.07
CA LYS A 5 -40.50 39.26 28.01
C LYS A 5 -41.14 37.94 27.57
N ARG A 6 -41.77 37.26 28.54
CA ARG A 6 -42.83 36.27 28.33
C ARG A 6 -44.15 37.00 28.11
N LEU A 7 -44.99 36.48 27.22
CA LEU A 7 -46.43 36.76 27.23
C LEU A 7 -47.18 35.44 27.00
N THR A 8 -47.93 35.09 28.04
CA THR A 8 -48.93 34.03 28.18
C THR A 8 -50.25 34.46 27.54
N GLY A 9 -51.03 33.49 27.05
CA GLY A 9 -52.42 33.69 26.66
C GLY A 9 -53.12 32.39 26.29
N ASP A 10 -53.67 31.71 27.30
CA ASP A 10 -54.72 30.69 27.18
C ASP A 10 -56.05 31.35 26.79
N ILE A 11 -56.88 30.73 25.93
CA ILE A 11 -58.34 30.56 26.11
C ILE A 11 -58.81 29.29 25.38
N SER A 12 -59.62 28.50 26.09
CA SER A 12 -60.29 27.25 25.72
C SER A 12 -61.54 27.39 24.84
N ALA A 13 -61.98 26.22 24.34
CA ALA A 13 -63.37 25.77 24.12
C ALA A 13 -63.96 25.97 22.71
N VAL A 14 -64.85 25.13 22.15
CA VAL A 14 -65.38 23.75 22.34
C VAL A 14 -66.42 23.56 21.17
N HIS A 15 -66.74 22.30 20.78
CA HIS A 15 -67.89 21.84 19.94
C HIS A 15 -67.86 22.12 18.42
N GLN A 16 -68.41 21.29 17.53
CA GLN A 16 -68.69 19.84 17.42
C GLN A 16 -69.19 19.62 15.96
N THR A 17 -69.02 18.39 15.44
CA THR A 17 -69.81 17.74 14.35
C THR A 17 -69.82 18.32 12.93
N ALA A 18 -69.33 17.55 11.95
CA ALA A 18 -70.18 16.83 10.98
C ALA A 18 -69.34 16.03 9.97
N GLU A 19 -69.73 14.78 9.77
CA GLU A 19 -69.22 13.84 8.76
C GLU A 19 -69.61 14.28 7.34
N LYS A 20 -68.69 14.16 6.37
CA LYS A 20 -68.94 13.45 5.10
C LYS A 20 -67.69 13.36 4.20
N THR A 21 -67.20 12.13 4.10
CA THR A 21 -66.46 11.50 3.00
C THR A 21 -66.17 12.32 1.74
N ALA A 22 -64.89 12.50 1.43
CA ALA A 22 -64.38 12.50 0.07
C ALA A 22 -63.07 11.69 0.03
N LYS A 23 -63.07 10.63 -0.79
CA LYS A 23 -61.93 9.75 -1.04
C LYS A 23 -60.79 10.55 -1.68
N LEU A 24 -59.66 10.64 -0.99
CA LEU A 24 -58.38 11.06 -1.56
C LEU A 24 -57.48 9.83 -1.62
N ASN A 25 -57.08 9.49 -2.85
CA ASN A 25 -56.15 8.40 -3.11
C ASN A 25 -54.83 8.61 -2.36
N PRO A 26 -54.20 7.53 -1.86
CA PRO A 26 -52.90 7.62 -1.24
C PRO A 26 -51.87 8.14 -2.24
N PHE A 27 -51.12 9.16 -1.83
CA PHE A 27 -49.89 9.56 -2.49
C PHE A 27 -49.01 8.31 -2.69
N PRO A 28 -48.54 8.02 -3.91
CA PRO A 28 -47.58 6.95 -4.10
C PRO A 28 -46.28 7.36 -3.39
N GLN A 29 -46.01 6.74 -2.25
CA GLN A 29 -44.68 6.69 -1.67
C GLN A 29 -43.78 5.90 -2.64
N ARG A 30 -43.25 6.59 -3.66
CA ARG A 30 -42.11 6.07 -4.42
C ARG A 30 -40.90 6.16 -3.51
N SER A 31 -40.56 5.01 -2.94
CA SER A 31 -39.25 4.69 -2.38
C SER A 31 -38.16 5.19 -3.33
N PHE A 32 -37.53 6.31 -2.98
CA PHE A 32 -36.39 6.86 -3.71
C PHE A 32 -35.13 5.98 -3.52
N LEU A 33 -35.18 5.00 -2.62
CA LEU A 33 -34.09 4.10 -2.27
C LEU A 33 -34.12 2.79 -3.05
N ASP A 34 -35.27 2.35 -3.58
CA ASP A 34 -35.34 1.10 -4.37
C ASP A 34 -34.76 1.25 -5.79
N ASP A 35 -34.86 2.43 -6.40
CA ASP A 35 -34.35 2.66 -7.77
C ASP A 35 -32.83 2.87 -7.84
N PHE A 36 -32.18 3.21 -6.72
CA PHE A 36 -30.73 3.41 -6.67
C PHE A 36 -29.97 2.10 -6.39
N CYS A 37 -30.55 1.19 -5.61
CA CYS A 37 -29.94 -0.12 -5.31
C CYS A 37 -30.08 -1.14 -6.46
N GLY A 38 -31.06 -1.00 -7.35
CA GLY A 38 -31.22 -1.87 -8.51
C GLY A 38 -30.16 -1.69 -9.61
N ARG A 39 -29.60 -0.48 -9.76
CA ARG A 39 -28.60 -0.15 -10.80
C ARG A 39 -27.15 -0.42 -10.41
N LEU A 40 -26.81 -0.39 -9.11
CA LEU A 40 -25.47 -0.73 -8.65
C LEU A 40 -25.19 -2.25 -8.71
N ASN A 41 -26.24 -3.08 -8.72
CA ASN A 41 -26.11 -4.53 -8.74
C ASN A 41 -25.99 -5.15 -10.16
N GLN A 42 -26.22 -4.37 -11.22
CA GLN A 42 -26.05 -4.87 -12.59
C GLN A 42 -24.60 -4.81 -13.09
N ASN A 43 -23.74 -4.00 -12.47
CA ASN A 43 -22.30 -3.93 -12.77
C ASN A 43 -21.43 -4.85 -11.89
N LEU A 44 -22.06 -5.72 -11.11
CA LEU A 44 -21.41 -6.67 -10.19
C LEU A 44 -21.54 -8.14 -10.63
N LYS A 45 -22.05 -8.41 -11.84
CA LYS A 45 -22.07 -9.78 -12.36
C LYS A 45 -20.68 -10.19 -12.83
N GLU A 46 -20.03 -11.00 -11.99
CA GLU A 46 -18.94 -11.88 -12.37
C GLU A 46 -19.40 -12.76 -13.55
N PRO A 47 -18.72 -12.73 -14.71
CA PRO A 47 -19.07 -13.60 -15.83
C PRO A 47 -18.78 -15.06 -15.46
N THR A 48 -19.74 -15.94 -15.68
CA THR A 48 -19.53 -17.39 -15.71
C THR A 48 -18.57 -17.72 -16.86
N SER A 49 -17.46 -18.36 -16.53
CA SER A 49 -16.35 -18.76 -17.41
C SER A 49 -16.76 -19.08 -18.85
N ASP A 50 -16.13 -18.42 -19.82
CA ASP A 50 -16.29 -18.73 -21.24
C ASP A 50 -15.29 -19.85 -21.62
N ILE A 51 -15.70 -20.77 -22.51
CA ILE A 51 -14.79 -21.76 -23.09
C ILE A 51 -14.05 -21.06 -24.23
N VAL A 52 -12.76 -20.77 -24.05
CA VAL A 52 -11.93 -20.07 -25.03
C VAL A 52 -11.51 -21.05 -26.13
N ASP A 53 -12.11 -20.89 -27.32
CA ASP A 53 -11.69 -21.55 -28.57
C ASP A 53 -11.08 -20.45 -29.48
N GLY A 54 -9.96 -19.84 -29.05
CA GLY A 54 -9.37 -18.63 -29.68
C GLY A 54 -8.08 -18.12 -29.03
N GLU A 55 -7.60 -16.93 -29.47
CA GLU A 55 -6.41 -16.25 -28.91
C GLU A 55 -6.71 -15.73 -27.49
N LEU A 56 -5.77 -15.88 -26.55
CA LEU A 56 -5.97 -15.52 -25.14
C LEU A 56 -6.39 -14.05 -24.94
N SER A 57 -6.01 -13.18 -25.88
CA SER A 57 -6.38 -11.76 -25.93
C SER A 57 -7.89 -11.52 -26.01
N GLU A 58 -8.68 -12.43 -26.58
CA GLU A 58 -10.13 -12.26 -26.75
C GLU A 58 -10.95 -12.77 -25.53
N SER A 59 -10.29 -13.34 -24.53
CA SER A 59 -10.97 -13.95 -23.39
C SER A 59 -11.34 -12.93 -22.30
N LYS A 60 -12.60 -13.00 -21.83
CA LYS A 60 -13.12 -12.19 -20.71
C LYS A 60 -12.48 -12.50 -19.36
N ASP A 61 -11.66 -13.55 -19.31
CA ASP A 61 -10.94 -14.01 -18.12
C ASP A 61 -9.58 -13.32 -17.96
N PHE A 62 -9.19 -12.45 -18.90
CA PHE A 62 -7.94 -11.69 -18.84
C PHE A 62 -8.18 -10.18 -18.83
N VAL A 63 -7.17 -9.45 -18.40
CA VAL A 63 -7.10 -7.98 -18.42
C VAL A 63 -5.83 -7.57 -19.13
N GLN A 64 -5.95 -6.67 -20.10
CA GLN A 64 -4.83 -6.00 -20.75
C GLN A 64 -4.36 -4.81 -19.92
N ILE A 65 -3.05 -4.63 -19.86
CA ILE A 65 -2.39 -3.56 -19.12
C ILE A 65 -1.38 -2.93 -20.07
N LEU A 66 -1.61 -1.67 -20.43
CA LEU A 66 -0.69 -0.90 -21.25
C LEU A 66 0.34 -0.24 -20.34
N ILE A 67 1.62 -0.55 -20.55
CA ILE A 67 2.71 -0.14 -19.66
C ILE A 67 3.66 0.81 -20.39
N GLY A 68 4.06 1.84 -19.67
CA GLY A 68 5.08 2.79 -20.10
C GLY A 68 4.66 3.68 -21.26
N PRO A 69 5.56 4.57 -21.71
CA PRO A 69 5.25 5.56 -22.74
C PRO A 69 5.02 4.93 -24.12
N THR A 70 5.47 3.70 -24.33
CA THR A 70 5.29 2.93 -25.56
C THR A 70 4.02 2.08 -25.57
N ASN A 71 3.25 2.06 -24.47
CA ASN A 71 2.06 1.23 -24.30
C ASN A 71 2.33 -0.25 -24.59
N GLU A 72 3.39 -0.80 -24.00
CA GLU A 72 3.66 -2.24 -24.12
C GLU A 72 2.54 -3.03 -23.44
N ILE A 73 2.02 -4.05 -24.13
CA ILE A 73 0.86 -4.79 -23.65
C ILE A 73 1.33 -5.94 -22.76
N SER A 74 0.96 -5.89 -21.48
CA SER A 74 0.97 -7.04 -20.58
C SER A 74 -0.45 -7.58 -20.41
N THR A 75 -0.60 -8.89 -20.24
CA THR A 75 -1.90 -9.54 -20.07
C THR A 75 -1.86 -10.40 -18.82
N LEU A 76 -2.76 -10.12 -17.87
CA LEU A 76 -2.87 -10.87 -16.61
C LEU A 76 -4.23 -11.52 -16.49
N ALA A 77 -4.29 -12.63 -15.75
CA ALA A 77 -5.56 -13.24 -15.39
C ALA A 77 -6.40 -12.24 -14.57
N LYS A 78 -7.67 -12.06 -14.96
CA LYS A 78 -8.59 -11.12 -14.34
C LYS A 78 -8.69 -11.33 -12.83
N GLN A 79 -8.75 -12.58 -12.38
CA GLN A 79 -8.82 -12.92 -10.95
C GLN A 79 -7.65 -12.36 -10.12
N SER A 80 -6.47 -12.16 -10.73
CA SER A 80 -5.25 -11.66 -10.08
C SER A 80 -5.33 -10.16 -9.75
N VAL A 81 -6.10 -9.40 -10.54
CA VAL A 81 -6.15 -7.93 -10.49
C VAL A 81 -7.52 -7.37 -10.07
N TRP A 82 -8.61 -8.07 -10.39
CA TRP A 82 -9.98 -7.53 -10.34
C TRP A 82 -10.49 -7.19 -8.94
N ASN A 83 -10.00 -7.91 -7.92
CA ASN A 83 -10.44 -7.79 -6.54
C ASN A 83 -9.51 -6.91 -5.69
N ARG A 84 -8.53 -6.24 -6.31
CA ARG A 84 -7.58 -5.37 -5.60
C ARG A 84 -8.24 -4.02 -5.26
N PRO A 85 -8.39 -3.66 -3.96
CA PRO A 85 -9.12 -2.47 -3.56
C PRO A 85 -8.53 -1.15 -4.08
N TYR A 86 -7.21 -1.09 -4.28
CA TYR A 86 -6.52 0.10 -4.80
C TYR A 86 -6.86 0.38 -6.28
N TRP A 87 -7.25 -0.63 -7.06
CA TRP A 87 -7.72 -0.42 -8.44
C TRP A 87 -9.24 -0.37 -8.57
N ARG A 88 -9.95 -0.84 -7.55
CA ARG A 88 -11.41 -0.90 -7.55
C ARG A 88 -11.97 -0.76 -6.13
N ASP A 89 -12.41 0.44 -5.80
CA ASP A 89 -13.11 0.73 -4.55
C ASP A 89 -14.37 1.57 -4.80
N PRO A 90 -15.56 0.94 -4.78
CA PRO A 90 -16.83 1.65 -4.93
C PRO A 90 -17.07 2.73 -3.87
N ARG A 91 -16.51 2.59 -2.66
CA ARG A 91 -16.71 3.55 -1.57
C ARG A 91 -15.95 4.85 -1.82
N ARG A 92 -14.82 4.76 -2.52
CA ARG A 92 -13.99 5.90 -2.95
C ARG A 92 -14.29 6.36 -4.37
N GLY A 93 -15.20 5.67 -5.07
CA GLY A 93 -15.51 5.94 -6.48
C GLY A 93 -14.38 5.57 -7.43
N ILE A 94 -13.47 4.68 -6.99
CA ILE A 94 -12.30 4.26 -7.76
C ILE A 94 -12.70 3.04 -8.60
N ASN A 95 -12.51 3.13 -9.91
CA ASN A 95 -12.57 1.99 -10.81
C ASN A 95 -11.61 2.24 -11.98
N HIS A 96 -10.48 1.54 -11.97
CA HIS A 96 -9.48 1.61 -13.03
C HIS A 96 -9.73 0.62 -14.17
N PHE A 97 -10.82 -0.16 -14.14
CA PHE A 97 -11.13 -1.11 -15.20
C PHE A 97 -12.18 -0.56 -16.17
N ASP A 98 -11.88 -0.64 -17.45
CA ASP A 98 -12.79 -0.32 -18.57
C ASP A 98 -12.72 -1.40 -19.65
N MET A 99 -13.67 -1.41 -20.59
CA MET A 99 -13.59 -2.24 -21.79
C MET A 99 -13.02 -1.40 -22.94
N ASN A 100 -12.06 -1.97 -23.68
CA ASN A 100 -11.54 -1.36 -24.90
C ASN A 100 -12.51 -1.57 -26.10
N GLU A 101 -12.14 -1.05 -27.28
CA GLU A 101 -12.97 -1.13 -28.51
C GLU A 101 -13.25 -2.57 -28.96
N ASP A 102 -12.35 -3.50 -28.61
CA ASP A 102 -12.47 -4.93 -28.91
C ASP A 102 -13.27 -5.71 -27.84
N GLY A 103 -13.77 -5.02 -26.80
CA GLY A 103 -14.54 -5.61 -25.71
C GLY A 103 -13.70 -6.36 -24.67
N ILE A 104 -12.38 -6.13 -24.66
CA ILE A 104 -11.43 -6.72 -23.72
C ILE A 104 -11.31 -5.81 -22.50
N TRP A 105 -11.19 -6.39 -21.31
CA TRP A 105 -10.96 -5.61 -20.09
C TRP A 105 -9.55 -5.01 -20.10
N GLU A 106 -9.46 -3.73 -19.76
CA GLU A 106 -8.22 -2.95 -19.70
C GLU A 106 -8.07 -2.32 -18.31
N LEU A 107 -6.89 -2.41 -17.70
CA LEU A 107 -6.53 -1.65 -16.50
C LEU A 107 -5.94 -0.30 -16.91
N ARG A 108 -6.65 0.79 -16.58
CA ARG A 108 -6.26 2.18 -16.83
C ARG A 108 -5.90 2.87 -15.54
N HIS A 109 -4.61 2.92 -15.23
CA HIS A 109 -4.06 3.62 -14.07
C HIS A 109 -3.07 4.69 -14.54
N PRO A 110 -3.16 5.95 -14.06
CA PRO A 110 -2.29 7.03 -14.54
C PRO A 110 -0.80 6.79 -14.30
N GLY A 111 -0.46 6.01 -13.28
CA GLY A 111 0.93 5.62 -13.00
C GLY A 111 1.53 4.61 -13.98
N LEU A 112 0.73 3.93 -14.81
CA LEU A 112 1.27 2.92 -15.76
C LEU A 112 2.17 3.54 -16.82
N ASP A 113 1.86 4.77 -17.27
CA ASP A 113 2.66 5.48 -18.29
C ASP A 113 4.08 5.82 -17.79
N GLU A 114 4.29 5.82 -16.47
CA GLU A 114 5.54 6.19 -15.80
C GLU A 114 6.39 4.98 -15.40
N ILE A 115 5.91 3.76 -15.65
CA ILE A 115 6.59 2.52 -15.28
C ILE A 115 7.20 1.89 -16.53
N GLU A 116 8.47 1.49 -16.44
CA GLU A 116 9.11 0.72 -17.51
C GLU A 116 8.59 -0.72 -17.51
N SER A 117 8.42 -1.32 -18.69
CA SER A 117 7.91 -2.69 -18.82
C SER A 117 8.75 -3.71 -18.05
N GLU A 118 10.07 -3.48 -17.99
CA GLU A 118 11.03 -4.31 -17.26
C GLU A 118 10.79 -4.27 -15.75
N ASP A 119 10.35 -3.14 -15.20
CA ASP A 119 10.00 -3.01 -13.77
C ASP A 119 8.62 -3.61 -13.48
N PHE A 120 7.67 -3.45 -14.42
CA PHE A 120 6.32 -3.99 -14.26
C PHE A 120 6.31 -5.53 -14.22
N VAL A 121 7.32 -6.22 -14.76
CA VAL A 121 7.38 -7.69 -14.72
C VAL A 121 7.27 -8.22 -13.29
N PHE A 122 7.87 -7.54 -12.31
CA PHE A 122 7.83 -7.96 -10.90
C PHE A 122 6.45 -7.73 -10.27
N VAL A 123 5.79 -6.65 -10.68
CA VAL A 123 4.38 -6.38 -10.31
C VAL A 123 3.47 -7.49 -10.86
N ALA A 124 3.64 -7.84 -12.14
CA ALA A 124 2.89 -8.90 -12.80
C ALA A 124 3.07 -10.25 -12.08
N GLU A 125 4.31 -10.66 -11.82
CA GLU A 125 4.62 -11.91 -11.12
C GLU A 125 3.97 -11.96 -9.72
N TYR A 126 4.02 -10.85 -8.97
CA TYR A 126 3.41 -10.76 -7.66
C TYR A 126 1.88 -10.88 -7.73
N LEU A 127 1.24 -10.24 -8.71
CA LEU A 127 -0.22 -10.31 -8.86
C LEU A 127 -0.68 -11.74 -9.16
N GLU A 128 0.08 -12.47 -9.98
CA GLU A 128 -0.26 -13.83 -10.39
C GLU A 128 0.06 -14.88 -9.33
N SER A 129 1.19 -14.73 -8.63
CA SER A 129 1.72 -15.80 -7.77
C SER A 129 1.84 -15.43 -6.29
N GLY A 130 1.69 -14.16 -5.94
CA GLY A 130 1.95 -13.63 -4.59
C GLY A 130 3.45 -13.54 -4.24
N ASP A 131 4.34 -13.73 -5.21
CA ASP A 131 5.80 -13.61 -5.08
C ASP A 131 6.38 -13.05 -6.40
N PHE A 132 7.60 -12.54 -6.39
CA PHE A 132 8.25 -11.99 -7.59
C PHE A 132 9.77 -12.18 -7.54
N GLY A 133 10.40 -12.20 -8.71
CA GLY A 133 11.84 -12.25 -8.90
C GLY A 133 12.51 -13.44 -8.19
N TYR A 134 13.72 -13.24 -7.68
CA TYR A 134 14.42 -14.24 -6.89
C TYR A 134 13.69 -14.51 -5.56
N ARG A 135 13.12 -15.71 -5.44
CA ARG A 135 12.36 -16.13 -4.24
C ARG A 135 13.26 -16.57 -3.09
N ARG A 136 14.42 -17.14 -3.42
CA ARG A 136 15.43 -17.69 -2.49
C ARG A 136 16.84 -17.53 -3.10
N PRO A 137 17.37 -16.29 -3.15
CA PRO A 137 18.69 -16.02 -3.70
C PRO A 137 19.77 -16.82 -2.95
N GLN A 138 20.75 -17.39 -3.67
CA GLN A 138 21.78 -18.27 -3.10
C GLN A 138 23.14 -17.56 -2.94
N GLY A 139 23.11 -16.33 -2.43
CA GLY A 139 24.31 -15.52 -2.14
C GLY A 139 24.94 -14.86 -3.38
N GLY A 140 25.89 -13.96 -3.15
CA GLY A 140 26.62 -13.26 -4.21
C GLY A 140 25.70 -12.47 -5.16
N GLU A 141 25.88 -12.68 -6.46
CA GLU A 141 25.14 -12.01 -7.54
C GLU A 141 23.62 -12.18 -7.44
N ASP A 142 23.14 -13.37 -7.01
CA ASP A 142 21.70 -13.59 -6.80
C ASP A 142 21.11 -12.64 -5.74
N MET A 143 21.89 -12.30 -4.71
CA MET A 143 21.44 -11.38 -3.65
C MET A 143 21.39 -9.95 -4.16
N GLU A 144 22.43 -9.49 -4.85
CA GLU A 144 22.50 -8.15 -5.46
C GLU A 144 21.32 -7.94 -6.42
N GLU A 145 21.08 -8.92 -7.29
CA GLU A 145 19.96 -8.89 -8.24
C GLU A 145 18.61 -8.95 -7.52
N ALA A 146 18.45 -9.76 -6.47
CA ALA A 146 17.22 -9.79 -5.69
C ALA A 146 16.91 -8.44 -5.02
N VAL A 147 17.93 -7.70 -4.59
CA VAL A 147 17.78 -6.35 -4.04
C VAL A 147 17.35 -5.37 -5.13
N ALA A 148 18.01 -5.39 -6.29
CA ALA A 148 17.67 -4.55 -7.43
C ALA A 148 16.19 -4.75 -7.86
N GLN A 149 15.75 -6.01 -7.91
CA GLN A 149 14.35 -6.36 -8.20
C GLN A 149 13.39 -5.83 -7.13
N CYS A 150 13.76 -5.86 -5.84
CA CYS A 150 12.94 -5.28 -4.78
C CYS A 150 12.83 -3.76 -4.89
N MET A 151 13.92 -3.08 -5.27
CA MET A 151 13.91 -1.62 -5.49
C MET A 151 13.03 -1.26 -6.67
N SER A 152 13.22 -1.93 -7.81
CA SER A 152 12.39 -1.76 -9.02
C SER A 152 10.90 -1.99 -8.72
N ALA A 153 10.58 -3.14 -8.12
CA ALA A 153 9.20 -3.47 -7.74
C ALA A 153 8.60 -2.47 -6.75
N TRP A 154 9.39 -1.90 -5.83
CA TRP A 154 8.92 -0.91 -4.87
C TRP A 154 8.40 0.35 -5.56
N PHE A 155 9.18 0.92 -6.48
CA PHE A 155 8.78 2.15 -7.16
C PHE A 155 7.61 1.91 -8.12
N ALA A 156 7.57 0.76 -8.81
CA ALA A 156 6.41 0.39 -9.59
C ALA A 156 5.15 0.21 -8.71
N ALA A 157 5.28 -0.44 -7.55
CA ALA A 157 4.19 -0.62 -6.59
C ALA A 157 3.67 0.71 -6.04
N GLU A 158 4.59 1.62 -5.68
CA GLU A 158 4.27 2.97 -5.20
C GLU A 158 3.45 3.74 -6.24
N ARG A 159 3.85 3.71 -7.52
CA ARG A 159 3.13 4.38 -8.62
C ARG A 159 1.74 3.80 -8.89
N LEU A 160 1.48 2.57 -8.48
CA LEU A 160 0.21 1.86 -8.67
C LEU A 160 -0.63 1.76 -7.39
N ASP A 161 -0.22 2.44 -6.31
CA ASP A 161 -0.83 2.37 -4.98
C ASP A 161 -0.94 0.93 -4.41
N MET A 162 0.00 0.05 -4.79
CA MET A 162 0.03 -1.37 -4.41
C MET A 162 0.64 -1.58 -3.02
N SER A 163 -0.06 -1.11 -2.00
CA SER A 163 0.37 -1.23 -0.59
C SER A 163 0.71 -2.67 -0.15
N ASP A 164 0.04 -3.68 -0.71
CA ASP A 164 0.28 -5.09 -0.39
C ASP A 164 1.62 -5.61 -0.96
N LEU A 165 1.99 -5.19 -2.17
CA LEU A 165 3.32 -5.48 -2.72
C LEU A 165 4.40 -4.73 -1.95
N MET A 166 4.16 -3.48 -1.55
CA MET A 166 5.09 -2.72 -0.71
C MET A 166 5.33 -3.43 0.64
N ASP A 167 4.27 -3.89 1.31
CA ASP A 167 4.38 -4.69 2.53
C ASP A 167 5.17 -5.98 2.31
N TYR A 168 4.90 -6.68 1.20
CA TYR A 168 5.61 -7.90 0.84
C TYR A 168 7.10 -7.66 0.57
N ILE A 169 7.47 -6.55 -0.06
CA ILE A 169 8.87 -6.18 -0.30
C ILE A 169 9.61 -5.98 1.02
N VAL A 170 9.02 -5.27 1.98
CA VAL A 170 9.62 -5.10 3.32
C VAL A 170 9.82 -6.46 4.00
N GLU A 171 8.80 -7.32 3.96
CA GLU A 171 8.92 -8.68 4.50
C GLU A 171 10.04 -9.48 3.82
N LYS A 172 10.12 -9.41 2.49
CA LYS A 172 11.11 -10.13 1.69
C LYS A 172 12.53 -9.68 2.03
N LEU A 173 12.74 -8.36 2.15
CA LEU A 173 14.02 -7.78 2.58
C LEU A 173 14.39 -8.21 4.00
N GLN A 174 13.44 -8.24 4.93
CA GLN A 174 13.74 -8.61 6.32
C GLN A 174 14.03 -10.11 6.52
N LYS A 175 13.43 -10.98 5.70
CA LYS A 175 13.42 -12.43 5.96
C LYS A 175 14.22 -13.27 4.99
N ARG A 176 14.48 -12.78 3.77
CA ARG A 176 14.99 -13.61 2.66
C ARG A 176 16.20 -13.05 1.95
N ILE A 177 16.49 -11.77 2.14
CA ILE A 177 17.56 -11.06 1.45
C ILE A 177 18.45 -10.41 2.49
N GLU A 178 19.76 -10.43 2.27
CA GLU A 178 20.72 -9.68 3.07
C GLU A 178 21.40 -8.67 2.13
N PRO A 179 20.88 -7.44 2.02
CA PRO A 179 21.40 -6.48 1.06
C PRO A 179 22.82 -6.04 1.43
N ALA A 180 23.67 -5.80 0.43
CA ALA A 180 24.97 -5.22 0.69
C ALA A 180 24.82 -3.79 1.24
N MET A 181 25.79 -3.35 2.05
CA MET A 181 25.77 -2.01 2.65
C MET A 181 25.63 -0.88 1.61
N TYR A 182 26.22 -1.06 0.43
CA TYR A 182 26.08 -0.09 -0.64
C TYR A 182 24.61 0.02 -1.09
N ASP A 183 23.94 -1.11 -1.32
CA ASP A 183 22.56 -1.15 -1.80
C ASP A 183 21.59 -0.61 -0.75
N VAL A 184 21.80 -0.91 0.53
CA VAL A 184 21.01 -0.32 1.64
C VAL A 184 21.10 1.20 1.59
N MET A 185 22.29 1.76 1.37
CA MET A 185 22.48 3.20 1.30
C MET A 185 21.78 3.82 0.09
N VAL A 186 21.92 3.20 -1.08
CA VAL A 186 21.27 3.66 -2.31
C VAL A 186 19.76 3.64 -2.14
N PHE A 187 19.21 2.54 -1.62
CA PHE A 187 17.77 2.42 -1.42
C PHE A 187 17.26 3.43 -0.39
N ALA A 188 17.97 3.60 0.73
CA ALA A 188 17.63 4.62 1.73
C ALA A 188 17.60 6.02 1.12
N CYS A 189 18.60 6.39 0.31
CA CYS A 189 18.61 7.69 -0.35
C CYS A 189 17.40 7.89 -1.26
N GLN A 190 17.00 6.87 -2.02
CA GLN A 190 15.83 6.97 -2.90
C GLN A 190 14.53 7.09 -2.09
N ILE A 191 14.34 6.29 -1.05
CA ILE A 191 13.16 6.35 -0.17
C ILE A 191 13.07 7.68 0.60
N TYR A 192 14.18 8.21 1.08
CA TYR A 192 14.15 9.50 1.78
C TYR A 192 14.05 10.71 0.83
N ASN A 193 14.30 10.51 -0.47
CA ASN A 193 14.07 11.52 -1.50
C ASN A 193 12.64 11.50 -2.05
N SER A 194 11.96 10.35 -1.98
CA SER A 194 10.58 10.19 -2.47
C SER A 194 9.57 10.88 -1.54
N PRO A 195 8.44 11.41 -2.08
CA PRO A 195 7.41 12.06 -1.28
C PRO A 195 6.80 11.12 -0.25
N ASP A 196 6.57 11.62 0.96
CA ASP A 196 5.87 10.86 2.00
C ASP A 196 4.41 10.60 1.58
N THR A 197 4.09 9.33 1.35
CA THR A 197 2.74 8.86 0.99
C THR A 197 1.86 8.64 2.22
N GLY A 198 2.43 8.67 3.44
CA GLY A 198 1.72 8.34 4.68
C GLY A 198 1.32 6.87 4.82
N LEU A 199 1.82 6.00 3.92
CA LEU A 199 1.56 4.56 3.97
C LEU A 199 2.42 3.88 5.06
N PRO A 200 1.86 2.96 5.86
CA PRO A 200 2.63 2.23 6.87
C PRO A 200 3.85 1.50 6.32
N SER A 201 3.74 0.92 5.11
CA SER A 201 4.82 0.23 4.41
C SER A 201 6.05 1.13 4.24
N TYR A 202 5.82 2.41 3.96
CA TYR A 202 6.87 3.42 3.77
C TYR A 202 7.66 3.63 5.06
N GLN A 203 6.94 3.74 6.18
CA GLN A 203 7.56 3.86 7.50
C GLN A 203 8.34 2.59 7.85
N TRP A 204 7.78 1.42 7.58
CA TRP A 204 8.47 0.15 7.85
C TRP A 204 9.74 -0.02 7.02
N LEU A 205 9.74 0.41 5.76
CA LEU A 205 10.94 0.38 4.93
C LEU A 205 11.98 1.39 5.40
N LYS A 206 11.59 2.64 5.70
CA LYS A 206 12.47 3.64 6.33
C LYS A 206 13.09 3.09 7.61
N ASP A 207 12.27 2.46 8.44
CA ASP A 207 12.71 1.89 9.70
C ASP A 207 13.73 0.77 9.51
N TYR A 208 13.47 -0.15 8.57
CA TYR A 208 14.40 -1.22 8.20
C TYR A 208 15.74 -0.65 7.71
N LEU A 209 15.71 0.26 6.74
CA LEU A 209 16.92 0.82 6.12
C LEU A 209 17.75 1.64 7.13
N ALA A 210 17.12 2.52 7.90
CA ALA A 210 17.82 3.32 8.90
C ALA A 210 18.41 2.44 10.03
N THR A 211 17.76 1.33 10.39
CA THR A 211 18.28 0.36 11.37
C THR A 211 19.51 -0.36 10.82
N SER A 212 19.42 -0.89 9.60
CA SER A 212 20.54 -1.55 8.93
C SER A 212 21.76 -0.62 8.81
N ILE A 213 21.54 0.67 8.53
CA ILE A 213 22.63 1.66 8.47
C ILE A 213 23.19 1.97 9.86
N ALA A 214 22.34 2.12 10.87
CA ALA A 214 22.75 2.40 12.24
C ALA A 214 23.61 1.26 12.84
N GLU A 215 23.24 0.01 12.58
CA GLU A 215 23.99 -1.17 13.04
C GLU A 215 25.39 -1.24 12.41
N ASN A 216 25.50 -0.89 11.12
CA ASN A 216 26.75 -0.90 10.35
C ASN A 216 27.45 0.47 10.30
N TYR A 217 27.02 1.44 11.10
CA TYR A 217 27.44 2.84 11.02
C TYR A 217 28.96 3.04 11.06
N TRP A 218 29.65 2.32 11.96
CA TRP A 218 31.09 2.42 12.08
C TRP A 218 31.82 1.85 10.87
N ILE A 219 31.27 0.82 10.23
CA ILE A 219 31.84 0.21 9.02
C ILE A 219 31.76 1.23 7.88
N TYR A 220 30.61 1.90 7.70
CA TYR A 220 30.49 2.98 6.71
C TYR A 220 31.53 4.09 6.93
N LEU A 221 31.82 4.46 8.17
CA LEU A 221 32.82 5.51 8.46
C LEU A 221 34.27 5.05 8.32
N SER A 222 34.56 3.79 8.64
CA SER A 222 35.94 3.26 8.63
C SER A 222 36.39 2.74 7.27
N ASP A 223 35.46 2.39 6.39
CA ASP A 223 35.77 1.94 5.05
C ASP A 223 36.10 3.14 4.15
N ASP A 224 37.34 3.20 3.66
CA ASP A 224 37.83 4.27 2.79
C ASP A 224 37.01 4.42 1.50
N HIS A 225 36.39 3.34 1.01
CA HIS A 225 35.57 3.34 -0.21
C HIS A 225 34.15 3.87 0.03
N LEU A 226 33.63 3.76 1.26
CA LEU A 226 32.25 4.14 1.59
C LEU A 226 32.16 5.47 2.35
N SER A 227 33.14 5.79 3.19
CA SER A 227 33.09 6.89 4.15
C SER A 227 32.76 8.25 3.55
N SER A 228 33.44 8.63 2.48
CA SER A 228 33.23 9.92 1.81
C SER A 228 31.81 10.01 1.23
N SER A 229 31.36 8.96 0.55
CA SER A 229 30.01 8.91 -0.02
C SER A 229 28.93 8.89 1.06
N PHE A 230 29.14 8.12 2.13
CA PHE A 230 28.22 8.04 3.25
C PHE A 230 27.99 9.41 3.91
N ILE A 231 29.07 10.14 4.23
CA ILE A 231 28.99 11.48 4.83
C ILE A 231 28.26 12.45 3.91
N GLU A 232 28.57 12.43 2.61
CA GLU A 232 27.89 13.27 1.61
C GLU A 232 26.38 12.99 1.56
N LYS A 233 25.97 11.70 1.56
CA LYS A 233 24.56 11.32 1.54
C LYS A 233 23.82 11.74 2.81
N LEU A 234 24.43 11.62 3.99
CA LEU A 234 23.80 12.10 5.22
C LEU A 234 23.57 13.61 5.22
N GLN A 235 24.51 14.39 4.68
CA GLN A 235 24.33 15.84 4.52
C GLN A 235 23.21 16.19 3.54
N LEU A 236 23.01 15.38 2.50
CA LEU A 236 21.94 15.58 1.52
C LEU A 236 20.56 15.19 2.08
N PHE A 237 20.52 14.19 2.98
CA PHE A 237 19.29 13.64 3.55
C PHE A 237 19.26 13.77 5.08
N PRO A 238 18.99 14.97 5.63
CA PRO A 238 19.04 15.22 7.07
C PRO A 238 17.98 14.42 7.87
N GLU A 239 16.87 14.05 7.23
CA GLU A 239 15.88 13.14 7.86
C GLU A 239 16.45 11.74 8.07
N LEU A 240 17.14 11.19 7.06
CA LEU A 240 17.84 9.90 7.16
C LEU A 240 18.93 9.96 8.23
N GLU A 241 19.74 11.03 8.24
CA GLU A 241 20.76 11.25 9.26
C GLU A 241 20.17 11.24 10.68
N ARG A 242 19.08 11.99 10.89
CA ARG A 242 18.36 12.02 12.17
C ARG A 242 17.91 10.62 12.59
N ASP A 243 17.27 9.88 11.69
CA ASP A 243 16.68 8.58 11.98
C ASP A 243 17.75 7.51 12.29
N ILE A 244 18.91 7.59 11.64
CA ILE A 244 20.09 6.78 11.95
C ILE A 244 20.60 7.11 13.36
N TYR A 245 20.76 8.39 13.69
CA TYR A 245 21.26 8.78 15.02
C TYR A 245 20.31 8.41 16.16
N MET A 246 19.00 8.49 15.96
CA MET A 246 18.03 8.02 16.96
C MET A 246 18.23 6.53 17.27
N ARG A 247 18.40 5.70 16.24
CA ARG A 247 18.63 4.25 16.40
C ARG A 247 19.98 3.94 17.02
N ARG A 248 21.00 4.69 16.63
CA ARG A 248 22.34 4.65 17.24
C ARG A 248 22.30 4.97 18.72
N LEU A 249 21.54 5.99 19.12
CA LEU A 249 21.39 6.37 20.52
C LEU A 249 20.79 5.21 21.33
N VAL A 250 19.69 4.62 20.84
CA VAL A 250 19.06 3.44 21.48
C VAL A 250 20.06 2.28 21.61
N ALA A 251 20.80 1.98 20.55
CA ALA A 251 21.81 0.92 20.57
C ALA A 251 23.00 1.22 21.51
N LEU A 252 23.32 2.50 21.74
CA LEU A 252 24.35 2.92 22.70
C LEU A 252 23.84 2.84 24.14
N GLU A 253 22.59 3.24 24.39
CA GLU A 253 21.94 3.13 25.69
C GLU A 253 21.92 1.66 26.17
N GLN A 254 21.55 0.73 25.29
CA GLN A 254 21.58 -0.71 25.57
C GLN A 254 22.97 -1.26 25.91
N ARG A 255 24.05 -0.66 25.39
CA ARG A 255 25.44 -1.08 25.72
C ARG A 255 25.94 -0.47 27.03
N LEU A 256 25.33 0.62 27.47
CA LEU A 256 25.68 1.31 28.71
C LEU A 256 24.85 0.80 29.89
N GLU A 257 23.70 0.19 29.65
CA GLU A 257 22.97 -0.57 30.66
C GLU A 257 23.88 -1.66 31.23
N PRO A 258 24.21 -1.62 32.54
CA PRO A 258 24.98 -2.68 33.15
C PRO A 258 24.18 -3.98 32.97
N GLU A 259 24.86 -5.04 32.54
CA GLU A 259 24.34 -6.40 32.73
C GLU A 259 24.14 -6.53 34.26
N ASP A 260 22.91 -6.34 34.72
CA ASP A 260 22.54 -6.65 36.10
C ASP A 260 22.76 -8.15 36.25
N ASP A 261 23.95 -8.48 36.74
CA ASP A 261 24.40 -9.81 37.13
C ASP A 261 23.30 -10.43 38.01
N ASP A 262 22.52 -11.33 37.40
CA ASP A 262 21.77 -12.40 38.08
C ASP A 262 22.78 -13.37 38.75
N GLN A 263 23.59 -12.85 39.67
CA GLN A 263 24.43 -13.59 40.60
C GLN A 263 23.89 -13.39 42.02
N ASN A 264 22.64 -13.80 42.24
CA ASN A 264 22.18 -14.04 43.60
C ASN A 264 21.13 -15.13 43.61
N GLU A 265 21.56 -16.38 43.81
CA GLU A 265 20.95 -17.36 44.71
C GLU A 265 21.59 -18.74 44.49
N GLY A 266 22.37 -19.21 45.46
CA GLY A 266 22.82 -20.61 45.39
C GLY A 266 23.81 -21.15 46.43
N ASP A 267 24.43 -20.34 47.30
CA ASP A 267 25.26 -20.88 48.39
C ASP A 267 24.65 -20.54 49.76
N ALA A 268 23.46 -21.11 49.99
CA ALA A 268 22.93 -21.30 51.34
C ALA A 268 23.25 -22.75 51.78
N GLU A 269 24.17 -22.84 52.74
CA GLU A 269 24.22 -23.83 53.82
C GLU A 269 24.10 -25.33 53.47
N MET A 270 25.22 -26.06 53.54
CA MET A 270 25.30 -27.28 54.36
C MET A 270 26.76 -27.65 54.68
N SER A 271 27.25 -27.24 55.85
CA SER A 271 28.25 -27.96 56.64
C SER A 271 28.19 -27.51 58.10
#